data_AF-D6PCY0-F1
#
_entry.id   AF-D6PCY0-F1
#
_cell.length_a   1.000
_cell.length_b   1.000
_cell.length_c   1.000
_cell.angle_alpha   90.00
_cell.angle_beta   90.00
_cell.angle_gamma   90.00
#
_symmetry.space_group_name_H-M   'P 1'
#
loop_
_entity.id
_entity.type
_entity.pdbx_description
1 polymer ?
#
loop_
_entity_poly.entity_id
_entity_poly.type
_entity_poly.pdbx_seq_one_letter_code
_entity_poly.pdbx_strand_id
1 'polypeptide(L)'
;MFIKILFFLAKFAPFRVFQAFGSFLGFLMVLSNSKSLKTSSTNLKHVFKSKTKEEIDYLSRNSVRQTSLSLMEAIYVWSNSRDFSRKIYPLISKVNNESKFDSLLGEGKGLIIISSHIGNMELLISWMAHKAENLIIPFTKVKIKLLTIL
;
A
#
# COMPACT_ATOMS: atom_id res chain seq x y z
N MET A 1 -18.49 -8.22 -8.72
CA MET A 1 -19.14 -6.98 -9.19
C MET A 1 -18.59 -5.75 -8.47
N PHE A 2 -18.60 -5.71 -7.13
CA PHE A 2 -18.13 -4.59 -6.31
C PHE A 2 -16.69 -4.11 -6.62
N ILE A 3 -15.71 -5.02 -6.69
CA ILE A 3 -14.31 -4.65 -6.97
C ILE A 3 -14.17 -3.94 -8.33
N LYS A 4 -14.85 -4.43 -9.38
CA LYS A 4 -14.81 -3.79 -10.71
C LYS A 4 -15.36 -2.36 -10.69
N ILE A 5 -16.43 -2.12 -9.91
CA ILE A 5 -17.00 -0.79 -9.72
C ILE A 5 -15.98 0.12 -9.02
N LEU A 6 -15.30 -0.38 -7.98
CA LEU A 6 -14.31 0.40 -7.26
C LEU A 6 -13.12 0.81 -8.15
N PHE A 7 -12.62 -0.10 -8.99
CA PHE A 7 -11.58 0.21 -9.97
C PHE A 7 -12.04 1.21 -11.03
N PHE A 8 -13.30 1.11 -11.47
CA PHE A 8 -13.88 2.07 -12.40
C PHE A 8 -14.01 3.47 -11.77
N LEU A 9 -14.52 3.57 -10.54
CA LEU A 9 -14.66 4.83 -9.81
C LEU A 9 -13.31 5.52 -9.57
N ALA A 10 -12.26 4.74 -9.32
CA ALA A 10 -10.90 5.25 -9.14
C ALA A 10 -10.38 6.06 -10.35
N LYS A 11 -10.92 5.81 -11.55
CA LYS A 11 -10.53 6.55 -12.76
C LYS A 11 -11.04 7.97 -12.80
N PHE A 12 -12.09 8.31 -12.04
CA PHE A 12 -12.72 9.62 -12.09
C PHE A 12 -12.65 10.37 -10.75
N ALA A 13 -12.67 9.64 -9.63
CA ALA A 13 -12.63 10.27 -8.32
C ALA A 13 -11.22 10.80 -7.97
N PRO A 14 -11.12 11.85 -7.14
CA PRO A 14 -9.85 12.28 -6.55
C PRO A 14 -9.29 11.24 -5.58
N PHE A 15 -7.95 11.17 -5.47
CA PHE A 15 -7.25 10.28 -4.53
C PHE A 15 -7.75 10.43 -3.08
N ARG A 16 -8.03 11.65 -2.63
CA ARG A 16 -8.54 11.94 -1.28
C ARG A 16 -9.87 11.24 -0.96
N VAL A 17 -10.71 10.98 -1.95
CA VAL A 17 -11.98 10.25 -1.75
C VAL A 17 -11.70 8.79 -1.39
N PHE A 18 -10.71 8.17 -2.04
CA PHE A 18 -10.25 6.83 -1.71
C PHE A 18 -9.60 6.78 -0.33
N GLN A 19 -8.82 7.80 0.04
CA GLN A 19 -8.25 7.90 1.39
C GLN A 19 -9.33 8.04 2.47
N ALA A 20 -10.34 8.87 2.23
CA ALA A 20 -11.46 9.04 3.16
C ALA A 20 -12.24 7.72 3.33
N PHE A 21 -12.52 7.02 2.22
CA PHE A 21 -13.21 5.74 2.26
C PHE A 21 -12.38 4.65 2.97
N GLY A 22 -11.08 4.58 2.69
CA GLY A 22 -10.15 3.64 3.36
C GLY A 22 -10.07 3.90 4.87
N SER A 23 -10.01 5.17 5.27
CA SER A 23 -10.02 5.58 6.68
C SER A 23 -11.35 5.21 7.36
N PHE A 24 -12.47 5.43 6.68
CA PHE A 24 -13.79 5.07 7.19
C PHE A 24 -13.96 3.55 7.36
N LEU A 25 -13.55 2.76 6.36
CA LEU A 25 -13.54 1.31 6.47
C LEU A 25 -12.67 0.83 7.63
N GLY A 26 -11.47 1.40 7.79
CA GLY A 26 -10.57 1.09 8.89
C GLY A 26 -11.19 1.42 10.25
N PHE A 27 -11.91 2.53 10.35
CA PHE A 27 -12.69 2.89 11.53
C PHE A 27 -13.77 1.84 11.85
N LEU A 28 -14.56 1.42 10.86
CA LEU A 28 -15.58 0.38 11.03
C LEU A 28 -14.98 -0.98 11.43
N MET A 29 -13.82 -1.35 10.87
CA MET A 29 -13.09 -2.56 11.23
C MET A 29 -12.60 -2.54 12.69
N VAL A 30 -12.25 -1.37 13.20
CA VAL A 30 -11.90 -1.19 14.61
C VAL A 30 -13.15 -1.29 15.48
N LEU A 31 -14.24 -0.59 15.12
CA LEU A 31 -15.49 -0.63 15.89
C LEU A 31 -16.11 -2.02 15.99
N SER A 32 -16.07 -2.79 14.90
CA SER A 32 -16.60 -4.16 14.83
C SER A 32 -15.71 -5.21 15.51
N ASN A 33 -14.60 -4.80 16.16
CA ASN A 33 -13.61 -5.69 16.77
C ASN A 33 -13.16 -6.80 15.81
N SER A 34 -12.82 -6.39 14.58
CA SER A 34 -12.50 -7.30 13.47
C SER A 34 -11.37 -8.28 13.80
N LYS A 35 -11.33 -9.40 13.06
CA LYS A 35 -10.23 -10.37 13.16
C LYS A 35 -8.87 -9.70 12.96
N SER A 36 -8.76 -8.76 12.03
CA SER A 36 -7.53 -8.00 11.77
C SER A 36 -7.06 -7.20 12.99
N LEU A 37 -7.98 -6.65 13.80
CA LEU A 37 -7.63 -5.97 15.04
C LEU A 37 -7.06 -6.94 16.07
N LYS A 38 -7.68 -8.11 16.23
CA LYS A 38 -7.18 -9.16 17.14
C LYS A 38 -5.79 -9.65 16.72
N THR A 39 -5.59 -9.94 15.43
CA THR A 39 -4.28 -10.34 14.90
C THR A 39 -3.23 -9.25 15.08
N SER A 40 -3.56 -7.99 14.80
CA SER A 40 -2.63 -6.87 15.01
C SER A 40 -2.23 -6.77 16.49
N SER A 41 -3.19 -6.89 17.41
CA SER A 41 -2.91 -6.86 18.85
C SER A 41 -1.99 -8.00 19.28
N THR A 42 -2.26 -9.23 18.86
CA THR A 42 -1.39 -10.38 19.18
C THR A 42 0.03 -10.16 18.64
N ASN A 43 0.17 -9.78 17.37
CA ASN A 43 1.48 -9.55 16.75
C ASN A 43 2.25 -8.43 17.48
N LEU A 44 1.59 -7.32 17.79
CA LEU A 44 2.23 -6.19 18.46
C LEU A 44 2.64 -6.53 19.90
N LYS A 45 1.89 -7.37 20.64
CA LYS A 45 2.31 -7.85 21.97
C LYS A 45 3.58 -8.70 21.91
N HIS A 46 3.73 -9.51 20.86
CA HIS A 46 4.94 -10.33 20.67
C HIS A 46 6.17 -9.47 20.37
N VAL A 47 6.02 -8.43 19.56
CA VAL A 47 7.11 -7.54 19.15
C VAL A 47 7.45 -6.54 20.27
N PHE A 48 6.45 -5.91 20.87
CA PHE A 48 6.62 -4.84 21.86
C PHE A 48 6.30 -5.30 23.28
N LYS A 49 7.15 -6.18 23.82
CA LYS A 49 6.95 -6.78 25.16
C LYS A 49 6.91 -5.78 26.31
N SER A 50 7.54 -4.60 26.15
CA SER A 50 7.62 -3.56 27.18
C SER A 50 6.45 -2.57 27.14
N LYS A 51 5.58 -2.62 26.13
CA LYS A 51 4.47 -1.67 25.99
C LYS A 51 3.28 -2.05 26.86
N THR A 52 2.57 -1.04 27.36
CA THR A 52 1.34 -1.26 28.13
C THR A 52 0.21 -1.77 27.24
N LYS A 53 -0.86 -2.27 27.87
CA LYS A 53 -2.04 -2.75 27.15
C LYS A 53 -2.69 -1.64 26.33
N GLU A 54 -2.71 -0.42 26.84
CA GLU A 54 -3.30 0.77 26.22
C GLU A 54 -2.47 1.20 25.00
N GLU A 55 -1.15 1.19 25.11
CA GLU A 55 -0.26 1.46 23.98
C GLU A 55 -0.43 0.43 22.86
N ILE A 56 -0.52 -0.85 23.23
CA ILE A 56 -0.77 -1.93 22.27
C ILE A 56 -2.14 -1.75 21.60
N ASP A 57 -3.20 -1.43 22.35
CA ASP A 57 -4.53 -1.20 21.78
C ASP A 57 -4.50 -0.02 20.79
N TYR A 58 -3.88 1.09 21.19
CA TYR A 58 -3.71 2.27 20.33
C TYR A 58 -2.98 1.92 19.03
N LEU A 59 -1.84 1.24 19.11
CA LEU A 59 -1.06 0.82 17.95
C LEU A 59 -1.83 -0.17 17.07
N SER A 60 -2.58 -1.09 17.68
CA SER A 60 -3.38 -2.09 16.94
C SER A 60 -4.49 -1.42 16.13
N ARG A 61 -5.20 -0.46 16.72
CA ARG A 61 -6.25 0.30 16.03
C ARG A 61 -5.68 1.11 14.87
N ASN A 62 -4.54 1.77 15.09
CA ASN A 62 -3.86 2.52 14.04
C ASN A 62 -3.35 1.61 12.92
N SER A 63 -2.77 0.46 13.25
CA SER A 63 -2.32 -0.55 12.28
C SER A 63 -3.46 -0.98 11.35
N VAL A 64 -4.64 -1.32 11.91
CA VAL A 64 -5.81 -1.73 11.11
C VAL A 64 -6.31 -0.58 10.23
N ARG A 65 -6.38 0.64 10.78
CA ARG A 65 -6.80 1.82 10.01
C ARG A 65 -5.85 2.10 8.84
N GLN A 66 -4.55 2.07 9.09
CA GLN A 66 -3.52 2.28 8.06
C GLN A 66 -3.54 1.17 7.01
N THR A 67 -3.71 -0.08 7.42
CA THR A 67 -3.85 -1.21 6.46
C THR A 67 -5.04 -1.01 5.52
N SER A 68 -6.19 -0.60 6.06
CA SER A 68 -7.39 -0.33 5.26
C SER A 68 -7.19 0.87 4.32
N LEU A 69 -6.53 1.92 4.81
CA LEU A 69 -6.15 3.08 4.01
C LEU A 69 -5.24 2.67 2.84
N SER A 70 -4.11 2.01 3.12
CA SER A 70 -3.16 1.56 2.11
C SER A 70 -3.78 0.63 1.07
N LEU A 71 -4.76 -0.21 1.46
CA LEU A 71 -5.50 -1.03 0.50
C LEU A 71 -6.31 -0.18 -0.49
N MET A 72 -7.02 0.83 -0.01
CA MET A 72 -7.78 1.72 -0.91
C MET A 72 -6.87 2.57 -1.78
N GLU A 73 -5.74 3.03 -1.23
CA GLU A 73 -4.73 3.75 -2.00
C GLU A 73 -4.09 2.85 -3.09
N ALA A 74 -3.81 1.59 -2.79
CA ALA A 74 -3.31 0.62 -3.76
C ALA A 74 -4.30 0.42 -4.92
N ILE A 75 -5.60 0.28 -4.63
CA ILE A 75 -6.64 0.18 -5.66
C ILE A 75 -6.66 1.43 -6.55
N TYR A 76 -6.48 2.61 -5.97
CA TYR A 76 -6.38 3.85 -6.75
C TYR A 76 -5.17 3.84 -7.69
N VAL A 77 -4.01 3.43 -7.18
CA VAL A 77 -2.76 3.36 -7.95
C VAL A 77 -2.88 2.37 -9.11
N TRP A 78 -3.36 1.14 -8.84
CA TRP A 78 -3.57 0.12 -9.88
C TRP A 78 -4.51 0.60 -10.98
N SER A 79 -5.59 1.27 -10.59
CA SER A 79 -6.62 1.73 -11.54
C SER A 79 -6.14 2.86 -12.47
N ASN A 80 -5.09 3.58 -12.07
CA ASN A 80 -4.58 4.75 -12.77
C ASN A 80 -3.11 4.59 -13.21
N SER A 81 -2.57 3.36 -13.21
CA SER A 81 -1.18 3.08 -13.58
C SER A 81 -0.79 3.56 -14.97
N ARG A 82 -1.74 3.51 -15.92
CA ARG A 82 -1.54 4.04 -17.30
C ARG A 82 -1.44 5.57 -17.38
N ASP A 83 -1.91 6.28 -16.36
CA ASP A 83 -1.87 7.74 -16.26
C ASP A 83 -0.89 8.17 -15.15
N PHE A 84 0.28 7.51 -15.13
CA PHE A 84 1.27 7.65 -14.06
C PHE A 84 1.67 9.11 -13.86
N SER A 85 2.10 9.80 -14.91
CA SER A 85 2.67 11.15 -14.82
C SER A 85 1.70 12.18 -14.24
N ARG A 86 0.40 12.04 -14.52
CA ARG A 86 -0.61 13.00 -14.07
C ARG A 86 -1.25 12.65 -12.74
N LYS A 87 -1.43 11.36 -12.45
CA LYS A 87 -2.22 10.90 -11.29
C LYS A 87 -1.43 10.22 -10.20
N ILE A 88 -0.32 9.56 -10.53
CA ILE A 88 0.45 8.76 -9.57
C ILE A 88 1.72 9.50 -9.16
N TYR A 89 2.49 10.02 -10.11
CA TYR A 89 3.71 10.76 -9.84
C TYR A 89 3.51 11.93 -8.85
N PRO A 90 2.45 12.76 -8.98
CA PRO A 90 2.22 13.86 -8.03
C PRO A 90 1.87 13.40 -6.60
N LEU A 91 1.56 12.12 -6.38
CA LEU A 91 1.33 11.57 -5.04
C LEU A 91 2.66 11.29 -4.32
N ILE A 92 3.77 11.19 -5.05
CA ILE A 92 5.09 10.96 -4.51
C ILE A 92 5.68 12.32 -4.11
N SER A 93 5.56 12.65 -2.83
CA SER A 93 6.05 13.93 -2.31
C SER A 93 7.57 13.99 -2.18
N LYS A 94 8.19 12.89 -1.73
CA LYS A 94 9.63 12.81 -1.48
C LYS A 94 10.10 11.36 -1.56
N VAL A 95 11.27 11.16 -2.15
CA VAL A 95 12.00 9.89 -2.08
C VAL A 95 13.32 10.13 -1.36
N ASN A 96 13.50 9.45 -0.23
CA ASN A 96 14.74 9.55 0.54
C ASN A 96 15.81 8.66 -0.11
N ASN A 97 17.02 9.18 -0.26
CA ASN A 97 18.17 8.49 -0.88
C ASN A 97 17.99 8.16 -2.38
N GLU A 98 17.20 8.95 -3.11
CA GLU A 98 17.03 8.80 -4.57
C GLU A 98 18.36 8.83 -5.33
N SER A 99 19.28 9.74 -4.99
CA SER A 99 20.60 9.82 -5.64
C SER A 99 21.43 8.55 -5.46
N LYS A 100 21.26 7.85 -4.32
CA LYS A 100 21.93 6.56 -4.08
C LYS A 100 21.33 5.46 -4.95
N PHE A 101 20.01 5.47 -5.12
CA PHE A 101 19.33 4.55 -6.04
C PHE A 101 19.83 4.76 -7.47
N ASP A 102 19.86 6.00 -7.95
CA ASP A 102 20.30 6.34 -9.31
C ASP A 102 21.77 5.94 -9.54
N SER A 103 22.65 6.21 -8.57
CA SER A 103 24.06 5.81 -8.64
C SER A 103 24.23 4.30 -8.75
N LEU A 104 23.53 3.53 -7.91
CA LEU A 104 23.63 2.06 -7.90
C LEU A 104 23.03 1.44 -9.17
N LEU A 105 21.93 2.01 -9.67
CA LEU A 105 21.31 1.57 -10.92
C LEU A 105 22.25 1.83 -12.12
N GLY A 106 22.95 2.97 -12.13
CA GLY A 106 23.91 3.34 -13.16
C GLY A 106 25.17 2.47 -13.23
N GLU A 107 25.48 1.68 -12.20
CA GLU A 107 26.61 0.72 -12.23
C GLU A 107 26.38 -0.44 -13.21
N GLY A 108 25.16 -0.68 -13.67
CA GLY A 108 24.85 -1.74 -14.64
C GLY A 108 24.97 -3.17 -14.09
N LYS A 109 25.13 -3.35 -12.77
CA LYS A 109 25.25 -4.67 -12.11
C LYS A 109 23.90 -5.28 -11.72
N GLY A 110 22.81 -4.55 -11.93
CA GLY A 110 21.50 -4.85 -11.37
C GLY A 110 21.37 -4.40 -9.91
N LEU A 111 20.13 -4.17 -9.47
CA LEU A 111 19.82 -3.66 -8.13
C LEU A 111 18.72 -4.50 -7.49
N ILE A 112 19.02 -5.09 -6.33
CA ILE A 112 18.04 -5.83 -5.52
C ILE A 112 17.47 -4.89 -4.46
N ILE A 113 16.17 -4.65 -4.51
CA ILE A 113 15.45 -3.86 -3.52
C ILE A 113 14.73 -4.80 -2.55
N ILE A 114 15.04 -4.68 -1.27
CA ILE A 114 14.36 -5.38 -0.19
C ILE A 114 13.41 -4.40 0.49
N SER A 115 12.14 -4.76 0.59
CA SER A 115 11.13 -3.96 1.27
C SER A 115 10.26 -4.81 2.18
N SER A 116 9.75 -4.17 3.24
CA SER A 116 8.73 -4.72 4.11
C SER A 116 7.33 -4.38 3.59
N HIS A 117 6.32 -5.16 3.96
CA HIS A 117 4.90 -4.83 3.70
C HIS A 117 4.41 -3.68 4.61
N ILE A 118 4.93 -2.47 4.38
CA ILE A 118 4.59 -1.27 5.13
C ILE A 118 4.15 -0.16 4.17
N GLY A 119 3.05 0.51 4.52
CA GLY A 119 2.50 1.60 3.72
C GLY A 119 1.99 1.15 2.35
N ASN A 120 1.98 2.08 1.39
CA ASN A 120 1.55 1.82 0.03
C ASN A 120 2.74 1.40 -0.86
N MET A 121 2.96 0.09 -0.93
CA MET A 121 4.01 -0.51 -1.77
C MET A 121 3.81 -0.27 -3.26
N GLU A 122 2.58 -0.04 -3.72
CA GLU A 122 2.28 0.17 -5.13
C GLU A 122 2.81 1.50 -5.65
N LEU A 123 2.87 2.54 -4.80
CA LEU A 123 3.53 3.80 -5.14
C LEU A 123 5.04 3.61 -5.29
N LEU A 124 5.68 2.85 -4.41
CA LEU A 124 7.10 2.52 -4.50
C LEU A 124 7.40 1.75 -5.79
N ILE A 125 6.59 0.73 -6.10
CA ILE A 125 6.73 -0.05 -7.34
C ILE A 125 6.56 0.85 -8.57
N SER A 126 5.55 1.71 -8.57
CA SER A 126 5.30 2.64 -9.68
C SER A 126 6.45 3.63 -9.87
N TRP A 127 7.02 4.14 -8.77
CA TRP A 127 8.20 5.01 -8.82
C TRP A 127 9.43 4.28 -9.37
N MET A 128 9.71 3.06 -8.90
CA MET A 128 10.84 2.27 -9.41
C MET A 128 10.67 1.94 -10.90
N ALA A 129 9.46 1.59 -11.33
CA ALA A 129 9.15 1.33 -12.72
C ALA A 129 9.30 2.56 -13.62
N HIS A 130 9.16 3.77 -13.06
CA HIS A 130 9.44 5.01 -13.79
C HIS A 130 10.95 5.30 -13.91
N LYS A 131 11.76 4.88 -12.94
CA LYS A 131 13.20 5.16 -12.87
C LYS A 131 14.05 4.10 -13.59
N ALA A 132 13.61 2.85 -13.59
CA ALA A 132 14.34 1.72 -14.16
C ALA A 132 13.71 1.27 -15.48
N GLU A 133 14.56 0.96 -16.47
CA GLU A 133 14.12 0.41 -17.77
C GLU A 133 13.47 -0.96 -17.63
N ASN A 134 14.00 -1.81 -16.73
CA ASN A 134 13.50 -3.15 -16.45
C ASN A 134 13.32 -3.34 -14.95
N LEU A 135 12.07 -3.66 -14.54
CA LEU A 135 11.73 -4.00 -13.16
C LEU A 135 11.12 -5.40 -13.11
N ILE A 136 11.74 -6.30 -12.35
CA ILE A 136 11.27 -7.67 -12.15
C ILE A 136 10.77 -7.80 -10.70
N ILE A 137 9.54 -8.30 -10.54
CA ILE A 137 8.91 -8.48 -9.24
C ILE A 137 8.41 -9.93 -9.14
N PRO A 138 8.79 -10.68 -8.09
CA PRO A 138 8.19 -11.97 -7.81
C PRO A 138 6.68 -11.82 -7.57
N PHE A 139 5.87 -12.56 -8.33
CA PHE A 139 4.42 -12.49 -8.24
C PHE A 139 3.82 -13.85 -7.90
N THR A 140 2.94 -13.88 -6.88
CA THR A 140 2.14 -15.06 -6.56
C THR A 140 0.75 -14.91 -7.15
N LYS A 141 0.31 -15.90 -7.93
CA LYS A 141 -1.00 -15.87 -8.58
C LYS A 141 -2.14 -15.74 -7.56
N VAL A 142 -2.98 -14.73 -7.77
CA VAL A 142 -4.16 -14.48 -6.93
C VAL A 142 -5.18 -15.61 -7.12
N LYS A 143 -5.66 -16.18 -6.00
CA LYS A 143 -6.62 -17.31 -6.01
C LYS A 143 -8.02 -16.91 -6.54
N ILE A 144 -8.36 -15.63 -6.48
CA ILE A 144 -9.67 -15.09 -6.90
C ILE A 144 -9.63 -14.84 -8.41
N LYS A 145 -10.36 -15.66 -9.19
CA LYS A 145 -10.43 -15.57 -10.66
C LYS A 145 -10.83 -14.19 -11.18
N LEU A 146 -11.67 -13.44 -10.46
CA LEU A 146 -12.12 -12.10 -10.85
C LEU A 146 -10.97 -11.08 -10.94
N LEU A 147 -9.93 -11.25 -10.11
CA LEU A 147 -8.74 -10.38 -10.08
C LEU A 147 -7.65 -10.85 -11.06
N THR A 148 -7.82 -11.99 -11.71
CA THR A 148 -6.85 -12.51 -12.69
C THR A 148 -7.00 -11.88 -14.09
N ILE A 149 -8.07 -11.12 -14.30
CA ILE A 149 -8.48 -10.55 -15.60
C ILE A 149 -8.52 -9.01 -15.56
N LEU A 150 -8.14 -8.41 -14.44
CA LEU A 150 -7.92 -6.97 -14.29
C LEU A 150 -6.46 -6.67 -14.61
#